data_AF-A0A2D5GTZ0-F1
#
_entry.id   AF-A0A2D5GTZ0-F1
#
_cell.length_a   1.000
_cell.length_b   1.000
_cell.length_c   1.000
_cell.angle_alpha   90.00
_cell.angle_beta   90.00
_cell.angle_gamma   90.00
#
_symmetry.space_group_name_H-M   'P 1'
#
loop_
_entity.id
_entity.type
_entity.pdbx_description
1 polymer ?
#
loop_
_entity_poly.entity_id
_entity_poly.type
_entity_poly.pdbx_seq_one_letter_code
_entity_poly.pdbx_strand_id
1 'polypeptide(L)'
;MAQVQGNAVMAPELETTNPNSQAVDSVMGGGDDFFAALDESVNGGILDEPSQLTSDSNSDNTLTSPSEVQPHVEANPQVVDVEIMQKRYSDSSREAKRLNGKLQELEPYMPILDAMRDDPNLITHVRNYFEGGGQTPENMAQQLNLPEDFSFDADEAFATPESDSAKVLGATIDGIVQRRLGKALQGQRSENHRLAKEASFRQQHELDDEQWGTFVDFAKSKSLELDDIYYLMNRKNRDSNIANKTRDEMRQKMREVQEIPGSLATTGGAQVEKSPDDKIFDALLGSESELEKAFSI
;
A
#
# COMPACT_ATOMS: atom_id res chain seq x y z
N MET A 1 2.22 3.62 62.42
CA MET A 1 1.67 3.19 61.11
C MET A 1 2.82 3.31 60.12
N ALA A 2 3.49 2.21 59.75
CA ALA A 2 3.06 1.24 58.72
C ALA A 2 3.02 1.92 57.32
N GLN A 3 4.05 1.71 56.47
CA GLN A 3 4.11 0.71 55.38
C GLN A 3 3.17 1.09 54.20
N VAL A 4 3.54 1.13 52.91
CA VAL A 4 4.34 0.21 52.06
C VAL A 4 4.96 0.92 50.82
N GLN A 5 6.08 0.37 50.31
CA GLN A 5 6.76 0.37 48.97
C GLN A 5 6.18 1.17 47.77
N GLY A 6 6.94 1.60 46.75
CA GLY A 6 8.36 1.45 46.34
C GLY A 6 8.68 2.52 45.26
N ASN A 7 9.53 2.39 44.23
CA ASN A 7 10.60 1.46 43.78
C ASN A 7 11.32 2.15 42.57
N ALA A 8 12.56 1.93 42.12
CA ALA A 8 13.69 1.11 42.60
C ALA A 8 15.07 1.69 42.16
N VAL A 9 16.07 1.62 43.05
CA VAL A 9 17.46 1.11 42.86
C VAL A 9 18.19 1.31 41.51
N MET A 10 19.22 2.17 41.50
CA MET A 10 20.37 2.06 40.58
C MET A 10 21.32 0.94 41.02
N ALA A 11 21.82 0.15 40.08
CA ALA A 11 22.92 -0.80 40.28
C ALA A 11 24.18 -0.31 39.53
N PRO A 12 25.38 -0.34 40.14
CA PRO A 12 26.64 -0.17 39.44
C PRO A 12 27.22 -1.52 38.99
N GLU A 13 27.82 -1.59 37.80
CA GLU A 13 28.65 -2.72 37.39
C GLU A 13 30.13 -2.31 37.33
N LEU A 14 30.99 -3.18 37.86
CA LEU A 14 32.44 -3.03 37.89
C LEU A 14 33.10 -4.07 36.98
N GLU A 15 34.14 -3.62 36.28
CA GLU A 15 35.36 -4.33 35.86
C GLU A 15 35.29 -5.80 35.37
N THR A 16 35.97 -6.08 34.25
CA THR A 16 37.14 -6.99 34.27
C THR A 16 38.00 -6.83 33.02
N THR A 17 39.32 -6.93 33.20
CA THR A 17 40.37 -6.82 32.17
C THR A 17 40.62 -8.15 31.44
N ASN A 18 41.03 -8.12 30.16
CA ASN A 18 41.63 -9.29 29.49
C ASN A 18 42.82 -8.86 28.59
N PRO A 19 44.05 -9.41 28.77
CA PRO A 19 45.28 -8.78 28.28
C PRO A 19 45.74 -9.32 26.91
N ASN A 20 44.98 -9.08 25.84
CA ASN A 20 45.35 -9.52 24.48
C ASN A 20 45.44 -8.38 23.43
N SER A 21 45.54 -7.13 23.89
CA SER A 21 45.56 -5.93 23.03
C SER A 21 46.95 -5.58 22.47
N GLN A 22 47.74 -6.58 22.07
CA GLN A 22 49.11 -6.37 21.59
C GLN A 22 49.42 -7.01 20.22
N ALA A 23 48.38 -7.42 19.48
CA ALA A 23 48.50 -8.09 18.17
C ALA A 23 47.76 -7.38 17.01
N VAL A 24 47.21 -6.19 17.24
CA VAL A 24 46.52 -5.38 16.20
C VAL A 24 47.23 -4.05 15.87
N ASP A 25 48.23 -3.67 16.67
CA ASP A 25 48.94 -2.38 16.62
C ASP A 25 50.11 -2.38 15.60
N SER A 26 50.01 -3.15 14.52
CA SER A 26 51.07 -3.23 13.48
C SER A 26 50.55 -3.47 12.06
N VAL A 27 49.22 -3.38 11.85
CA VAL A 27 48.54 -3.53 10.55
C VAL A 27 47.72 -2.28 10.17
N MET A 28 47.70 -1.24 11.01
CA MET A 28 47.04 0.05 10.77
C MET A 28 48.02 1.25 10.73
N GLY A 29 49.32 1.01 10.53
CA GLY A 29 50.30 2.06 10.32
C GLY A 29 50.19 2.71 8.94
N GLY A 30 49.33 3.72 8.79
CA GLY A 30 49.19 4.50 7.55
C GLY A 30 47.86 5.24 7.31
N GLY A 31 46.94 5.28 8.28
CA GLY A 31 45.62 5.90 8.09
C GLY A 31 45.58 7.44 8.23
N ASP A 32 46.41 8.01 9.10
CA ASP A 32 46.24 9.40 9.55
C ASP A 32 46.60 10.43 8.46
N ASP A 33 47.64 10.17 7.65
CA ASP A 33 48.03 11.03 6.52
C ASP A 33 46.94 11.08 5.43
N PHE A 34 46.16 10.01 5.26
CA PHE A 34 45.13 9.94 4.21
C PHE A 34 43.96 10.88 4.52
N PHE A 35 43.45 10.88 5.76
CA PHE A 35 42.33 11.75 6.13
C PHE A 35 42.73 13.22 6.23
N ALA A 36 43.97 13.51 6.66
CA ALA A 36 44.50 14.88 6.65
C ALA A 36 44.63 15.43 5.22
N ALA A 37 45.23 14.67 4.29
CA ALA A 37 45.34 15.05 2.88
C ALA A 37 43.97 15.19 2.20
N LEU A 38 42.98 14.37 2.60
CA LEU A 38 41.62 14.47 2.07
C LEU A 38 40.93 15.76 2.55
N ASP A 39 41.02 16.12 3.83
CA ASP A 39 40.43 17.35 4.37
C ASP A 39 41.05 18.62 3.73
N GLU A 40 42.38 18.63 3.58
CA GLU A 40 43.08 19.71 2.86
C GLU A 40 42.65 19.80 1.39
N SER A 41 42.44 18.67 0.70
CA SER A 41 41.96 18.65 -0.69
C SER A 41 40.51 19.12 -0.86
N VAL A 42 39.67 18.99 0.17
CA VAL A 42 38.24 19.35 0.13
C VAL A 42 38.00 20.79 0.59
N ASN A 43 38.80 21.30 1.54
CA ASN A 43 38.71 22.69 2.02
C ASN A 43 39.65 23.66 1.29
N GLY A 44 40.73 23.19 0.67
CA GLY A 44 41.73 24.04 -0.01
C GLY A 44 41.19 24.84 -1.20
N GLY A 45 40.05 24.45 -1.77
CA GLY A 45 39.39 25.18 -2.87
C GLY A 45 38.60 26.43 -2.45
N ILE A 46 38.61 26.82 -1.16
CA ILE A 46 37.76 27.90 -0.63
C ILE A 46 38.54 29.24 -0.45
N LEU A 47 39.87 29.25 -0.55
CA LEU A 47 40.69 30.48 -0.52
C LEU A 47 41.48 30.68 -1.82
N ASP A 48 40.87 31.38 -2.80
CA ASP A 48 41.46 32.60 -3.39
C ASP A 48 40.53 33.26 -4.44
N GLU A 49 39.86 34.34 -4.00
CA GLU A 49 39.41 35.51 -4.79
C GLU A 49 38.44 35.32 -6.00
N PRO A 50 37.89 36.38 -6.65
CA PRO A 50 36.43 36.50 -6.69
C PRO A 50 35.78 36.57 -8.08
N SER A 51 34.46 36.28 -8.10
CA SER A 51 33.44 36.81 -9.02
C SER A 51 33.74 36.87 -10.54
N GLN A 52 33.07 36.04 -11.36
CA GLN A 52 32.03 36.52 -12.31
C GLN A 52 31.42 35.45 -13.26
N LEU A 53 30.15 35.71 -13.60
CA LEU A 53 29.48 35.49 -14.91
C LEU A 53 29.23 34.07 -15.47
N THR A 54 27.95 33.69 -15.42
CA THR A 54 27.08 33.26 -16.55
C THR A 54 27.66 32.38 -17.68
N SER A 55 26.97 31.27 -17.99
CA SER A 55 26.07 31.19 -19.17
C SER A 55 25.37 29.82 -19.28
N ASP A 56 24.21 29.82 -19.94
CA ASP A 56 23.41 28.64 -20.28
C ASP A 56 24.14 27.60 -21.14
N SER A 57 23.73 26.33 -21.01
CA SER A 57 23.69 25.37 -22.14
C SER A 57 22.78 24.19 -21.82
N ASN A 58 21.85 23.92 -22.74
CA ASN A 58 20.91 22.79 -22.70
C ASN A 58 21.61 21.44 -22.51
N SER A 59 20.98 20.54 -21.75
CA SER A 59 21.11 19.09 -21.99
C SER A 59 19.83 18.35 -21.63
N ASP A 60 19.47 17.40 -22.49
CA ASP A 60 18.23 16.63 -22.44
C ASP A 60 18.02 15.86 -21.13
N ASN A 61 16.77 15.83 -20.68
CA ASN A 61 16.32 14.97 -19.60
C ASN A 61 16.05 13.54 -20.12
N THR A 62 17.11 12.78 -20.40
CA THR A 62 17.02 11.33 -20.61
C THR A 62 17.20 10.59 -19.29
N LEU A 63 16.08 10.22 -18.67
CA LEU A 63 16.01 9.23 -17.61
C LEU A 63 16.39 7.83 -18.14
N THR A 64 17.69 7.57 -18.28
CA THR A 64 18.24 6.24 -18.54
C THR A 64 19.05 5.77 -17.34
N SER A 65 18.42 4.95 -16.48
CA SER A 65 19.14 4.16 -15.48
C SER A 65 20.12 3.21 -16.18
N PRO A 66 21.44 3.32 -15.99
CA PRO A 66 22.38 2.33 -16.49
C PRO A 66 22.39 1.14 -15.54
N SER A 67 21.61 0.10 -15.86
CA SER A 67 21.96 -1.25 -15.42
C SER A 67 23.17 -1.73 -16.23
N GLU A 68 24.34 -1.20 -15.91
CA GLU A 68 25.59 -1.72 -16.45
C GLU A 68 25.89 -3.07 -15.79
N VAL A 69 25.89 -4.12 -16.63
CA VAL A 69 26.46 -5.41 -16.29
C VAL A 69 27.96 -5.23 -16.13
N GLN A 70 28.46 -5.35 -14.89
CA GLN A 70 29.89 -5.19 -14.61
C GLN A 70 30.73 -6.20 -15.41
N PRO A 71 31.79 -5.76 -16.13
CA PRO A 71 32.81 -6.68 -16.60
C PRO A 71 33.60 -7.23 -15.42
N HIS A 72 33.76 -8.55 -15.38
CA HIS A 72 34.56 -9.24 -14.37
C HIS A 72 36.05 -8.91 -14.57
N VAL A 73 36.61 -8.08 -13.69
CA VAL A 73 38.05 -7.82 -13.59
C VAL A 73 38.54 -8.49 -12.31
N GLU A 74 39.51 -9.40 -12.45
CA GLU A 74 40.17 -10.07 -11.32
C GLU A 74 41.02 -9.05 -10.53
N ALA A 75 40.43 -8.46 -9.50
CA ALA A 75 41.09 -7.57 -8.55
C ALA A 75 40.72 -7.95 -7.11
N ASN A 76 41.65 -7.72 -6.20
CA ASN A 76 41.62 -8.25 -4.83
C ASN A 76 40.33 -7.83 -4.08
N PRO A 77 39.50 -8.77 -3.55
CA PRO A 77 38.11 -8.48 -3.19
C PRO A 77 37.91 -7.44 -2.08
N GLN A 78 38.91 -7.20 -1.22
CA GLN A 78 38.84 -6.13 -0.20
C GLN A 78 38.97 -4.71 -0.77
N VAL A 79 39.64 -4.51 -1.91
CA VAL A 79 39.87 -3.17 -2.48
C VAL A 79 38.64 -2.71 -3.27
N VAL A 80 38.04 -3.63 -4.02
CA VAL A 80 36.83 -3.39 -4.82
C VAL A 80 35.64 -2.98 -3.93
N ASP A 81 35.51 -3.57 -2.74
CA ASP A 81 34.41 -3.26 -1.80
C ASP A 81 34.54 -1.85 -1.21
N VAL A 82 35.76 -1.42 -0.87
CA VAL A 82 36.03 -0.05 -0.38
C VAL A 82 35.75 1.00 -1.46
N GLU A 83 36.18 0.76 -2.71
CA GLU A 83 35.93 1.68 -3.82
C GLU A 83 34.44 1.78 -4.18
N ILE A 84 33.71 0.65 -4.16
CA ILE A 84 32.25 0.62 -4.34
C ILE A 84 31.55 1.37 -3.19
N MET A 85 31.97 1.18 -1.95
CA MET A 85 31.42 1.94 -0.81
C MET A 85 31.71 3.43 -0.93
N GLN A 86 32.95 3.82 -1.24
CA GLN A 86 33.34 5.22 -1.43
C GLN A 86 32.51 5.89 -2.54
N LYS A 87 32.28 5.19 -3.66
CA LYS A 87 31.41 5.68 -4.74
C LYS A 87 29.98 5.91 -4.24
N ARG A 88 29.37 4.93 -3.56
CA ARG A 88 28.02 5.04 -2.97
C ARG A 88 27.89 6.20 -1.98
N TYR A 89 28.87 6.39 -1.10
CA TYR A 89 28.89 7.53 -0.16
C TYR A 89 29.04 8.87 -0.89
N SER A 90 29.88 8.94 -1.94
CA SER A 90 30.04 10.16 -2.74
C SER A 90 28.77 10.53 -3.51
N ASP A 91 28.07 9.55 -4.08
CA ASP A 91 26.83 9.75 -4.81
C ASP A 91 25.68 10.13 -3.86
N SER A 92 25.58 9.48 -2.70
CA SER A 92 24.63 9.85 -1.63
C SER A 92 24.87 11.27 -1.10
N SER A 93 26.14 11.67 -0.90
CA SER A 93 26.49 13.03 -0.45
C SER A 93 26.15 14.09 -1.50
N ARG A 94 26.40 13.81 -2.79
CA ARG A 94 25.99 14.67 -3.91
C ARG A 94 24.46 14.80 -4.00
N GLU A 95 23.74 13.71 -3.84
CA GLU A 95 22.28 13.69 -3.86
C GLU A 95 21.69 14.47 -2.66
N ALA A 96 22.23 14.28 -1.46
CA ALA A 96 21.86 15.05 -0.27
C ALA A 96 22.11 16.55 -0.42
N LYS A 97 23.26 16.96 -0.98
CA LYS A 97 23.53 18.39 -1.29
C LYS A 97 22.51 18.95 -2.30
N ARG A 98 22.17 18.19 -3.34
CA ARG A 98 21.16 18.57 -4.34
C ARG A 98 19.75 18.67 -3.74
N LEU A 99 19.37 17.74 -2.86
CA LEU A 99 18.10 17.78 -2.13
C LEU A 99 18.03 18.96 -1.17
N ASN A 100 19.12 19.27 -0.46
CA ASN A 100 19.20 20.42 0.43
C ASN A 100 19.06 21.75 -0.32
N GLY A 101 19.68 21.89 -1.50
CA GLY A 101 19.49 23.06 -2.37
C GLY A 101 18.01 23.24 -2.77
N LYS A 102 17.35 22.17 -3.22
CA LYS A 102 15.91 22.20 -3.51
C LYS A 102 15.04 22.52 -2.29
N LEU A 103 15.44 22.09 -1.10
CA LEU A 103 14.73 22.39 0.14
C LEU A 103 14.84 23.88 0.46
N GLN A 104 16.02 24.49 0.29
CA GLN A 104 16.23 25.94 0.45
C GLN A 104 15.46 26.77 -0.59
N GLU A 105 15.28 26.26 -1.81
CA GLU A 105 14.41 26.89 -2.84
C GLU A 105 12.92 26.83 -2.46
N LEU A 106 12.48 25.78 -1.75
CA LEU A 106 11.07 25.55 -1.37
C LEU A 106 10.70 26.15 -0.02
N GLU A 107 11.66 26.33 0.90
CA GLU A 107 11.45 26.86 2.25
C GLU A 107 10.68 28.20 2.29
N PRO A 108 10.94 29.20 1.42
CA PRO A 108 10.15 30.44 1.37
C PRO A 108 8.68 30.24 1.00
N TYR A 109 8.35 29.13 0.31
CA TYR A 109 7.00 28.81 -0.16
C TYR A 109 6.24 27.86 0.77
N MET A 110 6.92 27.25 1.76
CA MET A 110 6.30 26.34 2.73
C MET A 110 5.01 26.90 3.37
N PRO A 111 4.92 28.18 3.81
CA PRO A 111 3.68 28.71 4.38
C PRO A 111 2.49 28.72 3.40
N ILE A 112 2.77 28.87 2.10
CA ILE A 112 1.74 28.85 1.05
C ILE A 112 1.37 27.41 0.68
N LEU A 113 2.35 26.50 0.68
CA LEU A 113 2.14 25.06 0.49
C LEU A 113 1.34 24.44 1.64
N ASP A 114 1.60 24.83 2.89
CA ASP A 114 0.81 24.45 4.07
C ASP A 114 -0.61 25.02 3.99
N ALA A 115 -0.78 26.31 3.64
CA ALA A 115 -2.11 26.89 3.43
C ALA A 115 -2.89 26.20 2.31
N MET A 116 -2.22 25.77 1.23
CA MET A 116 -2.82 24.96 0.15
C MET A 116 -3.16 23.54 0.61
N ARG A 117 -2.34 22.92 1.46
CA ARG A 117 -2.64 21.60 2.05
C ARG A 117 -3.86 21.66 2.96
N ASP A 118 -3.98 22.74 3.73
CA ASP A 118 -5.01 22.90 4.74
C ASP A 118 -6.35 23.43 4.16
N ASP A 119 -6.34 24.17 3.04
CA ASP A 119 -7.52 24.53 2.25
C ASP A 119 -7.47 24.03 0.78
N PRO A 120 -8.18 22.94 0.44
CA PRO A 120 -8.30 22.44 -0.94
C PRO A 120 -8.92 23.45 -1.94
N ASN A 121 -9.67 24.45 -1.48
CA ASN A 121 -10.23 25.48 -2.35
C ASN A 121 -9.12 26.45 -2.82
N LEU A 122 -8.10 26.71 -2.00
CA LEU A 122 -6.94 27.50 -2.40
C LEU A 122 -6.14 26.84 -3.52
N ILE A 123 -5.93 25.52 -3.46
CA ILE A 123 -5.33 24.75 -4.57
C ILE A 123 -6.15 24.93 -5.85
N THR A 124 -7.48 24.87 -5.75
CA THR A 124 -8.38 25.00 -6.90
C THR A 124 -8.30 26.42 -7.49
N HIS A 125 -8.26 27.45 -6.63
CA HIS A 125 -8.11 28.85 -7.04
C HIS A 125 -6.76 29.11 -7.73
N VAL A 126 -5.65 28.64 -7.13
CA VAL A 126 -4.29 28.78 -7.68
C VAL A 126 -4.14 28.01 -9.00
N ARG A 127 -4.71 26.81 -9.11
CA ARG A 127 -4.76 26.05 -10.38
C ARG A 127 -5.50 26.83 -11.46
N ASN A 128 -6.72 27.29 -11.17
CA ASN A 128 -7.52 28.04 -12.13
C ASN A 128 -6.83 29.35 -12.56
N TYR A 129 -6.10 30.01 -11.65
CA TYR A 129 -5.29 31.19 -11.96
C TYR A 129 -4.17 30.86 -12.96
N PHE A 130 -3.40 29.78 -12.75
CA PHE A 130 -2.32 29.41 -13.67
C PHE A 130 -2.81 28.80 -14.99
N GLU A 131 -3.83 27.93 -14.97
CA GLU A 131 -4.45 27.36 -16.18
C GLU A 131 -5.22 28.42 -16.99
N GLY A 132 -5.79 29.43 -16.32
CA GLY A 132 -6.47 30.58 -16.92
C GLY A 132 -5.54 31.74 -17.35
N GLY A 133 -4.22 31.54 -17.35
CA GLY A 133 -3.27 32.54 -17.87
C GLY A 133 -3.04 33.76 -16.97
N GLY A 134 -3.21 33.62 -15.66
CA GLY A 134 -2.97 34.68 -14.67
C GLY A 134 -4.16 35.62 -14.45
N GLN A 135 -5.36 35.25 -14.90
CA GLN A 135 -6.57 36.00 -14.61
C GLN A 135 -7.09 35.66 -13.20
N THR A 136 -7.30 36.68 -12.37
CA THR A 136 -8.07 36.54 -11.13
C THR A 136 -9.47 36.03 -11.48
N PRO A 137 -10.06 35.06 -10.76
CA PRO A 137 -11.40 34.56 -11.05
C PRO A 137 -12.40 35.72 -11.06
N GLU A 138 -12.95 36.02 -12.23
CA GLU A 138 -13.93 37.08 -12.40
C GLU A 138 -15.17 36.73 -11.56
N ASN A 139 -15.61 37.68 -10.74
CA ASN A 139 -16.92 37.55 -10.12
C ASN A 139 -17.98 37.56 -11.23
N MET A 140 -19.09 36.83 -11.03
CA MET A 140 -20.17 36.72 -12.03
C MET A 140 -20.62 38.07 -12.62
N ALA A 141 -20.59 39.13 -11.81
CA ALA A 141 -20.88 40.49 -12.26
C ALA A 141 -19.89 41.02 -13.32
N GLN A 142 -18.58 40.80 -13.14
CA GLN A 142 -17.56 41.17 -14.12
C GLN A 142 -17.66 40.28 -15.37
N GLN A 143 -17.80 38.96 -15.18
CA GLN A 143 -17.93 37.99 -16.27
C GLN A 143 -19.13 38.29 -17.20
N LEU A 144 -20.22 38.82 -16.65
CA LEU A 144 -21.43 39.20 -17.39
C LEU A 144 -21.48 40.68 -17.78
N ASN A 145 -20.42 41.47 -17.50
CA ASN A 145 -20.34 42.91 -17.71
C ASN A 145 -21.51 43.71 -17.08
N LEU A 146 -21.92 43.32 -15.87
CA LEU A 146 -22.97 44.00 -15.11
C LEU A 146 -22.46 45.32 -14.50
N PRO A 147 -23.31 46.35 -14.37
CA PRO A 147 -22.97 47.57 -13.66
C PRO A 147 -22.82 47.34 -12.14
N GLU A 148 -22.03 48.18 -11.46
CA GLU A 148 -21.73 48.02 -10.02
C GLU A 148 -22.96 48.20 -9.10
N ASP A 149 -24.00 48.88 -9.57
CA ASP A 149 -25.27 49.10 -8.88
C ASP A 149 -26.39 48.13 -9.32
N PHE A 150 -26.03 47.07 -10.06
CA PHE A 150 -26.98 46.09 -10.59
C PHE A 150 -27.90 45.50 -9.50
N SER A 151 -29.21 45.62 -9.72
CA SER A 151 -30.23 44.90 -8.97
C SER A 151 -31.03 44.00 -9.92
N PHE A 152 -31.20 42.74 -9.55
CA PHE A 152 -31.89 41.76 -10.37
C PHE A 152 -33.41 42.00 -10.35
N ASP A 153 -33.99 42.27 -11.52
CA ASP A 153 -35.44 42.35 -11.72
C ASP A 153 -35.93 41.09 -12.47
N ALA A 154 -36.84 40.35 -11.85
CA ALA A 154 -37.41 39.13 -12.42
C ALA A 154 -38.37 39.42 -13.59
N ASP A 155 -39.16 40.49 -13.52
CA ASP A 155 -40.12 40.85 -14.57
C ASP A 155 -39.37 41.34 -15.82
N GLU A 156 -38.30 42.13 -15.62
CA GLU A 156 -37.37 42.52 -16.69
C GLU A 156 -36.67 41.30 -17.33
N ALA A 157 -36.20 40.35 -16.51
CA ALA A 157 -35.51 39.16 -16.99
C ALA A 157 -36.38 38.27 -17.90
N PHE A 158 -37.70 38.24 -17.69
CA PHE A 158 -38.64 37.50 -18.55
C PHE A 158 -39.19 38.33 -19.70
N ALA A 159 -39.38 39.63 -19.53
CA ALA A 159 -39.97 40.51 -20.55
C ALA A 159 -38.95 40.98 -21.61
N THR A 160 -37.68 41.12 -21.23
CA THR A 160 -36.61 41.68 -22.08
C THR A 160 -35.36 40.80 -22.09
N PRO A 161 -35.19 39.92 -23.11
CA PRO A 161 -34.09 38.95 -23.17
C PRO A 161 -32.67 39.53 -23.19
N GLU A 162 -32.51 40.78 -23.62
CA GLU A 162 -31.20 41.47 -23.70
C GLU A 162 -30.84 42.25 -22.40
N SER A 163 -31.73 42.26 -21.41
CA SER A 163 -31.50 42.92 -20.12
C SER A 163 -30.37 42.25 -19.33
N ASP A 164 -29.74 43.01 -18.44
CA ASP A 164 -28.71 42.48 -17.53
C ASP A 164 -29.29 41.43 -16.58
N SER A 165 -30.55 41.62 -16.16
CA SER A 165 -31.32 40.63 -15.41
C SER A 165 -31.53 39.33 -16.19
N ALA A 166 -31.84 39.40 -17.49
CA ALA A 166 -31.95 38.21 -18.35
C ALA A 166 -30.61 37.50 -18.56
N LYS A 167 -29.49 38.23 -18.68
CA LYS A 167 -28.14 37.64 -18.78
C LYS A 167 -27.77 36.83 -17.54
N VAL A 168 -28.03 37.37 -16.34
CA VAL A 168 -27.81 36.67 -15.06
C VAL A 168 -28.67 35.41 -14.96
N LEU A 169 -29.95 35.51 -15.32
CA LEU A 169 -30.87 34.36 -15.35
C LEU A 169 -30.40 33.30 -16.34
N GLY A 170 -29.98 33.70 -17.55
CA GLY A 170 -29.44 32.83 -18.60
C GLY A 170 -28.19 32.08 -18.14
N ALA A 171 -27.20 32.79 -17.59
CA ALA A 171 -25.97 32.19 -17.06
C ALA A 171 -26.25 31.24 -15.87
N THR A 172 -27.21 31.59 -15.01
CA THR A 172 -27.64 30.74 -13.89
C THR A 172 -28.32 29.46 -14.38
N ILE A 173 -29.21 29.57 -15.37
CA ILE A 173 -29.86 28.41 -15.99
C ILE A 173 -28.84 27.53 -16.70
N ASP A 174 -27.92 28.12 -17.48
CA ASP A 174 -26.88 27.35 -18.18
C ASP A 174 -25.97 26.63 -17.19
N GLY A 175 -25.50 27.28 -16.12
CA GLY A 175 -24.74 26.61 -15.05
C GLY A 175 -25.51 25.43 -14.41
N ILE A 176 -26.83 25.54 -14.23
CA ILE A 176 -27.67 24.44 -13.75
C ILE A 176 -27.80 23.33 -14.82
N VAL A 177 -27.97 23.68 -16.09
CA VAL A 177 -28.08 22.74 -17.21
C VAL A 177 -26.77 22.00 -17.41
N GLN A 178 -25.63 22.69 -17.50
CA GLN A 178 -24.29 22.11 -17.56
C GLN A 178 -24.03 21.18 -16.38
N ARG A 179 -24.41 21.56 -15.14
CA ARG A 179 -24.24 20.69 -13.96
C ARG A 179 -25.13 19.44 -14.01
N ARG A 180 -26.37 19.57 -14.51
CA ARG A 180 -27.28 18.41 -14.69
C ARG A 180 -26.80 17.50 -15.83
N LEU A 181 -26.40 18.08 -16.95
CA LEU A 181 -25.84 17.38 -18.11
C LEU A 181 -24.55 16.66 -17.75
N GLY A 182 -23.63 17.32 -17.02
CA GLY A 182 -22.41 16.72 -16.51
C GLY A 182 -22.68 15.53 -15.59
N LYS A 183 -23.62 15.65 -14.63
CA LYS A 183 -24.05 14.53 -13.79
C LYS A 183 -24.67 13.38 -14.60
N ALA A 184 -25.54 13.69 -15.55
CA ALA A 184 -26.19 12.69 -16.40
C ALA A 184 -25.18 11.97 -17.30
N LEU A 185 -24.27 12.72 -17.94
CA LEU A 185 -23.20 12.18 -18.78
C LEU A 185 -22.19 11.36 -17.96
N GLN A 186 -21.86 11.78 -16.74
CA GLN A 186 -20.99 11.02 -15.85
C GLN A 186 -21.65 9.70 -15.42
N GLY A 187 -22.94 9.72 -15.06
CA GLY A 187 -23.72 8.51 -14.78
C GLY A 187 -23.83 7.58 -15.99
N GLN A 188 -24.06 8.13 -17.18
CA GLN A 188 -24.09 7.36 -18.43
C GLN A 188 -22.71 6.76 -18.76
N ARG A 189 -21.62 7.50 -18.52
CA ARG A 189 -20.24 7.00 -18.68
C ARG A 189 -19.92 5.89 -17.69
N SER A 190 -20.31 6.02 -16.42
CA SER A 190 -20.09 4.95 -15.43
C SER A 190 -20.91 3.70 -15.74
N GLU A 191 -22.17 3.85 -16.15
CA GLU A 191 -23.00 2.71 -16.55
C GLU A 191 -22.50 2.05 -17.84
N ASN A 192 -22.12 2.82 -18.87
CA ASN A 192 -21.49 2.26 -20.07
C ASN A 192 -20.16 1.56 -19.75
N HIS A 193 -19.34 2.11 -18.84
CA HIS A 193 -18.08 1.47 -18.43
C HIS A 193 -18.33 0.18 -17.64
N ARG A 194 -19.35 0.15 -16.77
CA ARG A 194 -19.80 -1.04 -16.05
C ARG A 194 -20.31 -2.10 -17.03
N LEU A 195 -21.23 -1.75 -17.92
CA LEU A 195 -21.78 -2.65 -18.95
C LEU A 195 -20.70 -3.18 -19.90
N ALA A 196 -19.74 -2.35 -20.30
CA ALA A 196 -18.60 -2.78 -21.12
C ALA A 196 -17.73 -3.80 -20.40
N LYS A 197 -17.40 -3.56 -19.11
CA LYS A 197 -16.66 -4.52 -18.27
C LYS A 197 -17.42 -5.82 -18.06
N GLU A 198 -18.72 -5.74 -17.78
CA GLU A 198 -19.58 -6.93 -17.62
C GLU A 198 -19.65 -7.73 -18.93
N ALA A 199 -19.81 -7.07 -20.08
CA ALA A 199 -19.84 -7.73 -21.39
C ALA A 199 -18.49 -8.37 -21.76
N SER A 200 -17.36 -7.68 -21.58
CA SER A 200 -16.03 -8.25 -21.85
C SER A 200 -15.73 -9.43 -20.93
N PHE A 201 -16.13 -9.34 -19.66
CA PHE A 201 -15.95 -10.42 -18.69
C PHE A 201 -16.81 -11.64 -19.02
N ARG A 202 -18.09 -11.47 -19.39
CA ARG A 202 -18.94 -12.59 -19.87
C ARG A 202 -18.33 -13.27 -21.08
N GLN A 203 -17.81 -12.49 -22.03
CA GLN A 203 -17.15 -13.02 -23.23
C GLN A 203 -15.86 -13.78 -22.89
N GLN A 204 -15.06 -13.28 -21.95
CA GLN A 204 -13.77 -13.88 -21.57
C GLN A 204 -13.92 -15.21 -20.80
N HIS A 205 -14.95 -15.35 -19.97
CA HIS A 205 -15.20 -16.55 -19.16
C HIS A 205 -16.32 -17.45 -19.72
N GLU A 206 -16.80 -17.15 -20.94
CA GLU A 206 -17.83 -17.92 -21.67
C GLU A 206 -19.10 -18.21 -20.84
N LEU A 207 -19.52 -17.22 -20.02
CA LEU A 207 -20.61 -17.38 -19.06
C LEU A 207 -21.98 -17.28 -19.71
N ASP A 208 -22.80 -18.32 -19.51
CA ASP A 208 -24.22 -18.32 -19.88
C ASP A 208 -25.06 -17.45 -18.92
N ASP A 209 -26.27 -17.06 -19.32
CA ASP A 209 -27.11 -16.11 -18.57
C ASP A 209 -27.47 -16.60 -17.15
N GLU A 210 -27.67 -17.91 -16.95
CA GLU A 210 -27.91 -18.50 -15.62
C GLU A 210 -26.67 -18.44 -14.72
N GLN A 211 -25.49 -18.70 -15.30
CA GLN A 211 -24.21 -18.64 -14.59
C GLN A 211 -23.87 -17.19 -14.24
N TRP A 212 -24.15 -16.26 -15.15
CA TRP A 212 -24.01 -14.83 -14.93
C TRP A 212 -24.93 -14.33 -13.80
N GLY A 213 -26.19 -14.75 -13.77
CA GLY A 213 -27.11 -14.42 -12.67
C GLY A 213 -26.57 -14.86 -11.31
N THR A 214 -26.10 -16.10 -11.22
CA THR A 214 -25.48 -16.67 -10.01
C THR A 214 -24.21 -15.91 -9.60
N PHE A 215 -23.37 -15.55 -10.57
CA PHE A 215 -22.17 -14.74 -10.36
C PHE A 215 -22.50 -13.33 -9.86
N VAL A 216 -23.48 -12.65 -10.46
CA VAL A 216 -23.91 -11.30 -10.04
C VAL A 216 -24.48 -11.32 -8.62
N ASP A 217 -25.26 -12.33 -8.24
CA ASP A 217 -25.77 -12.45 -6.87
C ASP A 217 -24.65 -12.70 -5.84
N PHE A 218 -23.62 -13.46 -6.22
CA PHE A 218 -22.41 -13.59 -5.41
C PHE A 218 -21.62 -12.26 -5.34
N ALA A 219 -21.53 -11.53 -6.45
CA ALA A 219 -20.81 -10.26 -6.59
C ALA A 219 -21.45 -9.11 -5.81
N LYS A 220 -22.79 -9.02 -5.73
CA LYS A 220 -23.52 -8.00 -4.96
C LYS A 220 -23.07 -7.88 -3.50
N SER A 221 -22.50 -8.94 -2.94
CA SER A 221 -21.98 -8.99 -1.56
C SER A 221 -20.50 -8.57 -1.42
N LYS A 222 -19.83 -8.13 -2.50
CA LYS A 222 -18.37 -7.96 -2.55
C LYS A 222 -17.95 -6.67 -3.27
N SER A 223 -17.03 -5.94 -2.66
CA SER A 223 -16.36 -4.77 -3.24
C SER A 223 -14.98 -5.16 -3.82
N LEU A 224 -14.98 -6.04 -4.82
CA LEU A 224 -13.79 -6.62 -5.46
C LEU A 224 -13.92 -6.57 -6.98
N GLU A 225 -12.83 -6.82 -7.71
CA GLU A 225 -12.88 -6.89 -9.17
C GLU A 225 -13.61 -8.15 -9.66
N LEU A 226 -14.14 -8.13 -10.89
CA LEU A 226 -14.98 -9.23 -11.41
C LEU A 226 -14.20 -10.56 -11.46
N ASP A 227 -12.95 -10.54 -11.89
CA ASP A 227 -12.07 -11.71 -11.93
C ASP A 227 -11.75 -12.28 -10.55
N ASP A 228 -11.49 -11.42 -9.55
CA ASP A 228 -11.28 -11.84 -8.16
C ASP A 228 -12.53 -12.50 -7.58
N ILE A 229 -13.71 -11.90 -7.81
CA ILE A 229 -15.00 -12.45 -7.39
C ILE A 229 -15.23 -13.82 -8.03
N TYR A 230 -14.87 -13.98 -9.30
CA TYR A 230 -15.02 -15.23 -10.04
C TYR A 230 -14.08 -16.32 -9.52
N TYR A 231 -12.82 -15.98 -9.26
CA TYR A 231 -11.86 -16.86 -8.61
C TYR A 231 -12.36 -17.31 -7.22
N LEU A 232 -12.89 -16.39 -6.41
CA LEU A 232 -13.46 -16.69 -5.10
C LEU A 232 -14.70 -17.59 -5.18
N MET A 233 -15.56 -17.38 -6.17
CA MET A 233 -16.73 -18.24 -6.42
C MET A 233 -16.29 -19.66 -6.77
N ASN A 234 -15.37 -19.79 -7.73
CA ASN A 234 -14.84 -21.08 -8.18
C ASN A 234 -13.98 -21.78 -7.11
N ARG A 235 -13.31 -21.03 -6.23
CA ARG A 235 -12.67 -21.57 -5.04
C ARG A 235 -13.70 -22.11 -4.04
N LYS A 236 -14.72 -21.32 -3.68
CA LYS A 236 -15.78 -21.76 -2.76
C LYS A 236 -16.49 -23.03 -3.25
N ASN A 237 -16.75 -23.14 -4.55
CA ASN A 237 -17.34 -24.33 -5.16
C ASN A 237 -16.41 -25.55 -5.05
N ARG A 238 -15.11 -25.39 -5.31
CA ARG A 238 -14.11 -26.46 -5.11
C ARG A 238 -14.00 -26.89 -3.64
N ASP A 239 -13.88 -25.94 -2.73
CA ASP A 239 -13.74 -26.20 -1.28
C ASP A 239 -14.99 -26.93 -0.73
N SER A 240 -16.19 -26.55 -1.19
CA SER A 240 -17.45 -27.25 -0.88
C SER A 240 -17.47 -28.68 -1.43
N ASN A 241 -17.08 -28.88 -2.69
CA ASN A 241 -17.05 -30.19 -3.32
C ASN A 241 -16.04 -31.13 -2.65
N ILE A 242 -14.86 -30.63 -2.27
CA ILE A 242 -13.86 -31.38 -1.49
C ILE A 242 -14.45 -31.76 -0.12
N ALA A 243 -15.00 -30.80 0.62
CA ALA A 243 -15.58 -31.08 1.94
C ALA A 243 -16.72 -32.10 1.91
N ASN A 244 -17.57 -32.08 0.87
CA ASN A 244 -18.64 -33.06 0.69
C ASN A 244 -18.08 -34.43 0.29
N LYS A 245 -17.15 -34.49 -0.67
CA LYS A 245 -16.50 -35.75 -1.07
C LYS A 245 -15.77 -36.41 0.09
N THR A 246 -15.01 -35.65 0.88
CA THR A 246 -14.32 -36.17 2.08
C THR A 246 -15.32 -36.65 3.15
N ARG A 247 -16.46 -35.96 3.34
CA ARG A 247 -17.53 -36.44 4.25
C ARG A 247 -18.13 -37.77 3.76
N ASP A 248 -18.36 -37.92 2.46
CA ASP A 248 -18.94 -39.14 1.90
C ASP A 248 -17.94 -40.29 1.84
N GLU A 249 -16.65 -40.01 1.57
CA GLU A 249 -15.54 -40.98 1.72
C GLU A 249 -15.40 -41.46 3.18
N MET A 250 -15.44 -40.55 4.16
CA MET A 250 -15.44 -40.92 5.58
C MET A 250 -16.68 -41.75 5.96
N ARG A 251 -17.87 -41.39 5.46
CA ARG A 251 -19.10 -42.16 5.67
C ARG A 251 -19.02 -43.56 5.05
N GLN A 252 -18.41 -43.69 3.87
CA GLN A 252 -18.24 -44.97 3.20
C GLN A 252 -17.23 -45.84 3.96
N LYS A 253 -16.12 -45.27 4.44
CA LYS A 253 -15.14 -45.95 5.30
C LYS A 253 -15.74 -46.38 6.65
N MET A 254 -16.60 -45.55 7.26
CA MET A 254 -17.34 -45.93 8.46
C MET A 254 -18.30 -47.10 8.23
N ARG A 255 -19.00 -47.14 7.08
CA ARG A 255 -19.84 -48.30 6.72
C ARG A 255 -19.00 -49.55 6.45
N GLU A 256 -17.91 -49.44 5.71
CA GLU A 256 -16.98 -50.55 5.45
C GLU A 256 -16.49 -51.17 6.77
N VAL A 257 -16.10 -50.34 7.75
CA VAL A 257 -15.70 -50.81 9.10
C VAL A 257 -16.86 -51.45 9.88
N GLN A 258 -18.10 -50.96 9.73
CA GLN A 258 -19.29 -51.57 10.35
C GLN A 258 -19.74 -52.86 9.66
N GLU A 259 -19.49 -53.00 8.35
CA GLU A 259 -19.87 -54.15 7.53
C GLU A 259 -18.82 -55.26 7.55
N ILE A 260 -17.57 -55.00 7.97
CA ILE A 260 -16.58 -56.04 8.30
C ILE A 260 -17.16 -56.91 9.43
N PRO A 261 -17.46 -58.21 9.18
CA PRO A 261 -17.99 -59.06 10.21
C PRO A 261 -16.93 -59.30 11.28
N GLY A 262 -17.29 -59.11 12.55
CA GLY A 262 -16.42 -59.41 13.71
C GLY A 262 -15.97 -60.87 13.83
N SER A 263 -16.38 -61.74 12.91
CA SER A 263 -15.98 -63.14 12.80
C SER A 263 -14.67 -63.38 12.03
N LEU A 264 -14.14 -62.41 11.27
CA LEU A 264 -12.83 -62.58 10.61
C LEU A 264 -11.62 -62.35 11.54
N ALA A 265 -11.84 -61.92 12.78
CA ALA A 265 -10.81 -61.82 13.82
C ALA A 265 -10.50 -63.16 14.51
N THR A 266 -11.20 -64.26 14.20
CA THR A 266 -11.10 -65.53 14.96
C THR A 266 -10.93 -66.82 14.12
N THR A 267 -10.92 -66.74 12.79
CA THR A 267 -10.76 -67.91 11.91
C THR A 267 -9.35 -68.01 11.31
N GLY A 268 -8.33 -67.92 12.16
CA GLY A 268 -6.93 -67.79 11.71
C GLY A 268 -5.85 -68.08 12.74
N GLY A 269 -6.12 -68.87 13.79
CA GLY A 269 -5.08 -69.61 14.53
C GLY A 269 -3.87 -68.83 15.09
N ALA A 270 -4.05 -67.62 15.61
CA ALA A 270 -3.08 -66.99 16.52
C ALA A 270 -3.86 -66.33 17.67
N GLN A 271 -3.43 -66.53 18.92
CA GLN A 271 -3.91 -65.66 19.99
C GLN A 271 -3.36 -64.26 19.74
N VAL A 272 -4.23 -63.32 19.41
CA VAL A 272 -3.87 -61.90 19.46
C VAL A 272 -3.61 -61.57 20.92
N GLU A 273 -2.33 -61.42 21.28
CA GLU A 273 -1.97 -60.91 22.59
C GLU A 273 -2.53 -59.49 22.73
N LYS A 274 -3.62 -59.33 23.48
CA LYS A 274 -4.14 -58.02 23.87
C LYS A 274 -2.98 -57.22 24.47
N SER A 275 -2.68 -56.08 23.85
CA SER A 275 -1.65 -55.17 24.34
C SER A 275 -1.96 -54.76 25.80
N PRO A 276 -0.95 -54.35 26.58
CA PRO A 276 -1.20 -53.79 27.91
C PRO A 276 -2.20 -52.62 27.84
N ASP A 277 -2.11 -51.81 26.79
CA ASP A 277 -2.96 -50.65 26.57
C ASP A 277 -4.42 -51.05 26.28
N ASP A 278 -4.69 -52.07 25.45
CA ASP A 278 -6.04 -52.60 25.20
C ASP A 278 -6.69 -53.07 26.51
N LYS A 279 -5.92 -53.68 27.42
CA LYS A 279 -6.43 -54.10 28.74
C LYS A 279 -6.76 -52.91 29.64
N ILE A 280 -6.01 -51.81 29.51
CA ILE A 280 -6.29 -50.56 30.23
C ILE A 280 -7.53 -49.89 29.66
N PHE A 281 -7.72 -49.86 28.33
CA PHE A 281 -8.93 -49.33 27.70
C PHE A 281 -10.18 -50.17 28.00
N ASP A 282 -10.11 -51.50 27.93
CA ASP A 282 -11.19 -52.40 28.37
C ASP A 282 -11.55 -52.16 29.85
N ALA A 283 -10.54 -52.02 30.72
CA ALA A 283 -10.75 -51.77 32.14
C ALA A 283 -11.38 -50.39 32.39
N LEU A 284 -10.96 -49.36 31.64
CA LEU A 284 -11.52 -48.01 31.73
C LEU A 284 -12.99 -48.00 31.29
N LEU A 285 -13.30 -48.58 30.12
CA LEU A 285 -14.64 -48.65 29.56
C LEU A 285 -15.59 -49.51 30.41
N GLY A 286 -15.08 -50.60 30.99
CA GLY A 286 -15.80 -51.40 31.98
C GLY A 286 -16.07 -50.60 33.28
N SER A 287 -15.07 -49.86 33.77
CA SER A 287 -15.18 -49.08 35.00
C SER A 287 -16.19 -47.93 34.89
N GLU A 288 -16.36 -47.32 33.71
CA GLU A 288 -17.41 -46.30 33.48
C GLU A 288 -18.82 -46.88 33.70
N SER A 289 -19.06 -48.11 33.23
CA SER A 289 -20.36 -48.79 33.41
C SER A 289 -20.64 -49.25 34.85
N GLU A 290 -19.61 -49.48 35.66
CA GLU A 290 -19.75 -49.74 37.10
C GLU A 290 -19.83 -48.45 37.92
N LEU A 291 -19.17 -47.36 37.49
CA LEU A 291 -19.28 -46.04 38.08
C LEU A 291 -20.68 -45.44 37.87
N GLU A 292 -21.28 -45.55 36.68
CA GLU A 292 -22.69 -45.16 36.49
C GLU A 292 -23.64 -45.94 37.41
N LYS A 293 -23.40 -47.23 37.63
CA LYS A 293 -24.18 -48.03 38.60
C LYS A 293 -23.92 -47.66 40.06
N ALA A 294 -22.72 -47.21 40.40
CA ALA A 294 -22.34 -46.81 41.76
C ALA A 294 -22.79 -45.38 42.11
N PHE A 295 -22.95 -44.51 41.11
CA PHE A 295 -23.38 -43.11 41.26
C PHE A 295 -24.83 -42.85 40.81
N SER A 296 -25.57 -43.88 40.38
CA SER A 296 -27.03 -43.82 40.22
C SER A 296 -27.74 -43.80 41.58
N ILE A 297 -27.89 -42.60 42.14
CA ILE A 297 -28.82 -42.24 43.24
C ILE A 297 -29.91 -41.33 42.66
#